data_AF-A0A5N9C0S6-F1
#
_entry.id   AF-A0A5N9C0S6-F1
#
_cell.length_a   1.000
_cell.length_b   1.000
_cell.length_c   1.000
_cell.angle_alpha   90.00
_cell.angle_beta   90.00
_cell.angle_gamma   90.00
#
_symmetry.space_group_name_H-M   'P 1'
#
loop_
_entity.id
_entity.type
_entity.pdbx_description
1 polymer ?
#
loop_
_entity_poly.entity_id
_entity_poly.type
_entity_poly.pdbx_seq_one_letter_code
_entity_poly.pdbx_strand_id
1 'polypeptide(L)'
;MKICVCIKYVPVVSRITFDNETKTINREGVPSEPNPFDMLGLNRALEICHELGIPIDITALTMGPPDAGNALKQAIGLGATKGVLLSDRAFAGSDTLITSKILSTFLQNEKFDLIITGRNSSDSETGQVGPQIAEFLNIPHISNVNNMTIDSSFSEVKVSRTTSNGYSMFECPLPCLITVTEGVAQESWPTKEQMENAEKTGITTLGSGDLGLEPENIGASASPTWVEDIRIVENNRLGLVIENENSVESNCEQAVLHIKNILSNINESEQGEVSNNFVRNPESETQIWVVSESEEGKLKPVSFELLGKAREIAEKLKGQVTAVTFGESIPEHQSKLGRMGADSIINLNHLSLGPLWSDATADFFGRQISEYKPYAVLFPATSNGRDLASRIAAKLKLGLTGDAIDLELDTENQLVQIKPALGGNIVAPILSKTIPYMVTLREGMLSPIPLEEEFNPQIQEIEPVGILNSSIRFIEEFKDPGTQIGVNEDKNSLICLGVGMGVGSSENVTKIVELAHSLDAALATSRNVVHEGWLPYKFQVGISGTTIAPKIYVAIGLRGAFNHTVGIQKSGVIIGINTNKRHPIFKACDVGLVGDWEEILPVLTEKLKPIVQALAN
;
A
#
# COMPACT_ATOMS: atom_id res chain seq x y z
N MET A 1 22.96 5.01 -23.65
CA MET A 1 22.06 4.35 -22.71
C MET A 1 20.64 4.37 -23.27
N LYS A 2 19.88 3.29 -23.10
CA LYS A 2 18.47 3.15 -23.44
C LYS A 2 17.64 3.02 -22.17
N ILE A 3 16.70 3.95 -21.96
CA ILE A 3 15.79 3.94 -20.82
C ILE A 3 14.37 3.69 -21.32
N CYS A 4 13.64 2.78 -20.67
CA CYS A 4 12.20 2.66 -20.84
C CYS A 4 11.49 3.17 -19.59
N VAL A 5 10.49 4.04 -19.76
CA VAL A 5 9.58 4.46 -18.68
C VAL A 5 8.21 3.88 -18.98
N CYS A 6 7.74 2.97 -18.13
CA CYS A 6 6.40 2.40 -18.24
C CYS A 6 5.40 3.36 -17.58
N ILE A 7 4.41 3.80 -18.34
CA ILE A 7 3.41 4.77 -17.91
C ILE A 7 2.03 4.12 -17.96
N LYS A 8 1.39 3.98 -16.81
CA LYS A 8 -0.01 3.57 -16.71
C LYS A 8 -0.91 4.78 -16.94
N TYR A 9 -1.94 4.59 -17.74
CA TYR A 9 -3.01 5.57 -17.91
C TYR A 9 -4.15 5.23 -16.95
N VAL A 10 -4.46 6.14 -16.03
CA VAL A 10 -5.37 5.91 -14.90
C VAL A 10 -6.54 6.90 -14.93
N PRO A 11 -7.74 6.49 -14.49
CA PRO A 11 -8.85 7.42 -14.35
C PRO A 11 -8.55 8.46 -13.27
N VAL A 12 -9.02 9.69 -13.47
CA VAL A 12 -8.97 10.74 -12.45
C VAL A 12 -9.97 10.38 -11.35
N VAL A 13 -9.50 9.69 -10.31
CA VAL A 13 -10.32 9.12 -9.22
C VAL A 13 -11.25 10.15 -8.59
N SER A 14 -10.80 11.40 -8.44
CA SER A 14 -11.58 12.50 -7.86
C SER A 14 -12.82 12.90 -8.67
N ARG A 15 -12.94 12.44 -9.93
CA ARG A 15 -14.06 12.72 -10.83
C ARG A 15 -14.95 11.50 -11.08
N ILE A 16 -14.61 10.35 -10.51
CA ILE A 16 -15.48 9.17 -10.59
C ILE A 16 -16.74 9.47 -9.76
N THR A 17 -17.90 9.23 -10.36
CA THR A 17 -19.19 9.35 -9.66
C THR A 17 -19.86 7.99 -9.58
N PHE A 18 -20.62 7.78 -8.52
CA PHE A 18 -21.32 6.53 -8.28
C PHE A 18 -22.82 6.75 -8.44
N ASP A 19 -23.46 5.85 -9.17
CA ASP A 19 -24.91 5.79 -9.27
C ASP A 19 -25.45 4.90 -8.13
N ASN A 20 -26.06 5.56 -7.15
CA ASN A 20 -26.64 4.90 -5.97
C ASN A 20 -27.90 4.07 -6.29
N GLU A 21 -28.59 4.32 -7.42
CA GLU A 21 -29.78 3.56 -7.80
C GLU A 21 -29.40 2.23 -8.47
N THR A 22 -28.47 2.28 -9.42
CA THR A 22 -28.02 1.08 -10.14
C THR A 22 -26.91 0.34 -9.41
N LYS A 23 -26.36 0.94 -8.34
CA LYS A 23 -25.15 0.48 -7.66
C LYS A 23 -23.95 0.30 -8.61
N THR A 24 -23.90 1.11 -9.66
CA THR A 24 -22.82 1.07 -10.65
C THR A 24 -21.97 2.33 -10.61
N ILE A 25 -20.73 2.20 -11.04
CA ILE A 25 -19.81 3.33 -11.18
C ILE A 25 -20.08 4.00 -12.52
N ASN A 26 -20.41 5.28 -12.50
CA ASN A 26 -20.49 6.07 -13.72
C ASN A 26 -19.08 6.44 -14.18
N ARG A 27 -18.59 5.70 -15.17
CA ARG A 27 -17.31 5.93 -15.84
C ARG A 27 -17.44 6.86 -17.05
N GLU A 28 -18.66 7.21 -17.45
CA GLU A 28 -18.93 8.05 -18.61
C GLU A 28 -18.45 9.49 -18.33
N GLY A 29 -17.56 10.00 -19.18
CA GLY A 29 -17.00 11.35 -19.05
C GLY A 29 -15.94 11.53 -17.95
N VAL A 30 -15.49 10.47 -17.27
CA VAL A 30 -14.36 10.55 -16.34
C VAL A 30 -13.06 10.68 -17.15
N PRO A 31 -12.30 11.79 -17.05
CA PRO A 31 -11.04 11.91 -17.75
C PRO A 31 -10.01 10.95 -17.15
N SER A 32 -9.01 10.59 -17.96
CA SER A 32 -7.87 9.81 -17.53
C SER A 32 -6.58 10.61 -17.68
N GLU A 33 -5.59 10.29 -16.86
CA GLU A 33 -4.29 10.97 -16.78
C GLU A 33 -3.16 9.94 -16.69
N PRO A 34 -1.92 10.28 -17.09
CA PRO A 34 -0.78 9.44 -16.77
C PRO A 34 -0.61 9.34 -15.25
N ASN A 35 -0.27 8.16 -14.77
CA ASN A 35 -0.02 7.92 -13.35
C ASN A 35 1.10 8.84 -12.84
N PRO A 36 0.89 9.62 -11.76
CA PRO A 36 1.86 10.62 -11.32
C PRO A 36 3.25 10.07 -11.00
N PHE A 37 3.34 8.88 -10.39
CA PHE A 37 4.62 8.24 -10.08
C PHE A 37 5.44 7.89 -11.32
N ASP A 38 4.77 7.47 -12.40
CA ASP A 38 5.45 7.13 -13.65
C ASP A 38 6.02 8.40 -14.30
N MET A 39 5.31 9.53 -14.18
CA MET A 39 5.76 10.83 -14.67
C MET A 39 6.96 11.39 -13.87
N LEU A 40 7.00 11.16 -12.56
CA LEU A 40 8.20 11.44 -11.76
C LEU A 40 9.39 10.61 -12.24
N GLY A 41 9.17 9.34 -12.59
CA GLY A 41 10.19 8.48 -13.19
C GLY A 41 10.72 9.01 -14.52
N LEU A 42 9.84 9.52 -15.37
CA LEU A 42 10.23 10.19 -16.62
C LEU A 42 11.08 11.43 -16.35
N ASN A 43 10.67 12.28 -15.41
CA ASN A 43 11.43 13.48 -15.07
C ASN A 43 12.84 13.14 -14.57
N ARG A 44 12.97 12.13 -13.71
CA ARG A 44 14.30 11.68 -13.27
C ARG A 44 15.15 11.16 -14.43
N ALA A 45 14.56 10.41 -15.37
CA ALA A 45 15.28 9.96 -16.56
C ALA A 45 15.81 11.13 -17.42
N LEU A 46 15.02 12.19 -17.55
CA LEU A 46 15.41 13.42 -18.26
C LEU A 46 16.52 14.19 -17.51
N GLU A 47 16.41 14.30 -16.18
CA GLU A 47 17.45 14.91 -15.35
C GLU A 47 18.79 14.18 -15.46
N ILE A 48 18.78 12.84 -15.41
CA ILE A 48 19.99 12.02 -15.63
C ILE A 48 20.60 12.29 -17.00
N CYS A 49 19.78 12.42 -18.05
CA CYS A 49 20.26 12.77 -19.39
C CYS A 49 20.98 14.13 -19.40
N HIS A 50 20.43 15.12 -18.71
CA HIS A 50 21.04 16.44 -18.59
C HIS A 50 22.32 16.42 -17.75
N GLU A 51 22.32 15.73 -16.61
CA GLU A 51 23.48 15.60 -15.70
C GLU A 51 24.68 14.95 -16.40
N LEU A 52 24.44 13.94 -17.22
CA LEU A 52 25.49 13.22 -17.94
C LEU A 52 25.97 13.93 -19.21
N GLY A 53 25.20 14.90 -19.72
CA GLY A 53 25.55 15.66 -20.93
C GLY A 53 25.64 14.81 -22.21
N ILE A 54 25.03 13.62 -22.22
CA ILE A 54 24.97 12.74 -23.40
C ILE A 54 23.52 12.48 -23.81
N PRO A 55 23.24 12.25 -25.11
CA PRO A 55 21.91 11.86 -25.54
C PRO A 55 21.56 10.46 -25.01
N ILE A 56 20.46 10.37 -24.27
CA ILE A 56 19.87 9.12 -23.80
C ILE A 56 18.58 8.88 -24.60
N ASP A 57 18.41 7.66 -25.12
CA ASP A 57 17.19 7.25 -25.81
C ASP A 57 16.14 6.85 -24.76
N ILE A 58 15.11 7.68 -24.60
CA ILE A 58 14.03 7.48 -23.63
C ILE A 58 12.76 7.05 -24.36
N THR A 59 12.33 5.82 -24.12
CA THR A 59 11.07 5.27 -24.62
C THR A 59 10.01 5.36 -23.54
N ALA A 60 8.94 6.11 -23.80
CA ALA A 60 7.71 6.02 -23.01
C ALA A 60 6.89 4.82 -23.52
N LEU A 61 6.58 3.88 -22.64
CA LEU A 61 5.81 2.67 -22.94
C LEU A 61 4.50 2.68 -22.17
N THR A 62 3.38 2.48 -22.85
CA THR A 62 2.07 2.31 -22.20
C THR A 62 1.34 1.12 -22.79
N MET A 63 0.50 0.47 -21.98
CA MET A 63 -0.45 -0.54 -22.43
C MET A 63 -1.86 -0.05 -22.11
N GLY A 64 -2.73 -0.03 -23.11
CA GLY A 64 -4.09 0.46 -22.89
C GLY A 64 -4.90 0.65 -24.17
N PRO A 65 -6.13 1.18 -24.03
CA PRO A 65 -6.93 1.59 -25.18
C PRO A 65 -6.27 2.75 -25.96
N PRO A 66 -6.73 3.08 -27.19
CA PRO A 66 -6.10 4.09 -28.04
C PRO A 66 -5.90 5.47 -27.40
N ASP A 67 -6.80 5.89 -26.50
CA ASP A 67 -6.72 7.13 -25.74
C ASP A 67 -5.58 7.16 -24.70
N ALA A 68 -5.06 6.00 -24.28
CA ALA A 68 -3.82 5.93 -23.49
C ALA A 68 -2.61 6.51 -24.25
N GLY A 69 -2.69 6.63 -25.58
CA GLY A 69 -1.72 7.39 -26.37
C GLY A 69 -1.54 8.85 -25.92
N ASN A 70 -2.55 9.44 -25.24
CA ASN A 70 -2.42 10.78 -24.67
C ASN A 70 -1.34 10.87 -23.59
N ALA A 71 -1.14 9.81 -22.79
CA ALA A 71 -0.04 9.75 -21.82
C ALA A 71 1.32 9.79 -22.52
N LEU A 72 1.46 9.07 -23.63
CA LEU A 72 2.70 9.07 -24.43
C LEU A 72 2.99 10.43 -25.05
N LYS A 73 1.97 11.13 -25.54
CA LYS A 73 2.13 12.50 -26.06
C LYS A 73 2.60 13.46 -24.98
N GLN A 74 2.07 13.35 -23.76
CA GLN A 74 2.56 14.14 -22.63
C GLN A 74 4.03 13.82 -22.32
N ALA A 75 4.40 12.54 -22.32
CA ALA A 75 5.79 12.12 -22.11
C ALA A 75 6.74 12.65 -23.20
N ILE A 76 6.33 12.58 -24.48
CA ILE A 76 7.09 13.16 -25.60
C ILE A 76 7.20 14.68 -25.46
N GLY A 77 6.12 15.36 -25.05
CA GLY A 77 6.11 16.79 -24.80
C GLY A 77 7.11 17.22 -23.72
N LEU A 78 7.32 16.39 -22.70
CA LEU A 78 8.33 16.62 -21.66
C LEU A 78 9.76 16.33 -22.13
N GLY A 79 9.95 15.45 -23.12
CA GLY A 79 11.26 15.16 -23.69
C GLY A 79 11.54 13.68 -23.96
N ALA A 80 10.57 12.77 -23.79
CA ALA A 80 10.75 11.38 -24.20
C ALA A 80 11.03 11.30 -25.71
N THR A 81 12.00 10.47 -26.11
CA THR A 81 12.45 10.35 -27.51
C THR A 81 11.38 9.72 -28.39
N LYS A 82 10.68 8.70 -27.88
CA LYS A 82 9.58 8.01 -28.59
C LYS A 82 8.52 7.50 -27.64
N GLY A 83 7.30 7.34 -28.15
CA GLY A 83 6.17 6.72 -27.46
C GLY A 83 5.75 5.41 -28.13
N VAL A 84 5.56 4.36 -27.32
CA VAL A 84 5.06 3.05 -27.76
C VAL A 84 3.80 2.70 -26.99
N LEU A 85 2.72 2.43 -27.73
CA LEU A 85 1.43 2.01 -27.23
C LEU A 85 1.21 0.52 -27.54
N LEU A 86 1.14 -0.32 -26.52
CA LEU A 86 0.66 -1.70 -26.66
C LEU A 86 -0.87 -1.68 -26.58
N SER A 87 -1.55 -1.89 -27.70
CA SER A 87 -3.01 -1.80 -27.77
C SER A 87 -3.59 -2.88 -28.67
N ASP A 88 -4.30 -3.80 -28.04
CA ASP A 88 -5.05 -4.87 -28.69
C ASP A 88 -6.27 -5.20 -27.82
N ARG A 89 -7.41 -5.52 -28.44
CA ARG A 89 -8.59 -6.01 -27.70
C ARG A 89 -8.28 -7.30 -26.94
N ALA A 90 -7.36 -8.12 -27.45
CA ALA A 90 -6.93 -9.34 -26.79
C ALA A 90 -6.23 -9.11 -25.44
N PHE A 91 -5.74 -7.89 -25.16
CA PHE A 91 -5.13 -7.55 -23.87
C PHE A 91 -6.17 -7.16 -22.80
N ALA A 92 -7.43 -6.97 -23.17
CA ALA A 92 -8.45 -6.47 -22.26
C ALA A 92 -8.70 -7.40 -21.07
N GLY A 93 -8.90 -6.80 -19.89
CA GLY A 93 -9.14 -7.52 -18.65
C GLY A 93 -7.94 -8.31 -18.11
N SER A 94 -6.73 -8.05 -18.62
CA SER A 94 -5.50 -8.62 -18.05
C SER A 94 -5.32 -8.17 -16.60
N ASP A 95 -4.99 -9.11 -15.72
CA ASP A 95 -4.51 -8.80 -14.39
C ASP A 95 -3.03 -8.36 -14.40
N THR A 96 -2.44 -8.18 -13.22
CA THR A 96 -1.05 -7.70 -13.09
C THR A 96 -0.05 -8.65 -13.74
N LEU A 97 -0.19 -9.97 -13.52
CA LEU A 97 0.72 -10.98 -14.03
C LEU A 97 0.76 -10.96 -15.57
N ILE A 98 -0.42 -10.97 -16.20
CA ILE A 98 -0.53 -10.98 -17.65
C ILE A 98 -0.12 -9.63 -18.25
N THR A 99 -0.46 -8.52 -17.59
CA THR A 99 0.02 -7.19 -17.98
C THR A 99 1.55 -7.13 -17.99
N SER A 100 2.20 -7.62 -16.93
CA SER A 100 3.66 -7.68 -16.84
C SER A 100 4.28 -8.58 -17.89
N LYS A 101 3.66 -9.72 -18.21
CA LYS A 101 4.12 -10.62 -19.28
C LYS A 101 4.09 -9.94 -20.65
N ILE A 102 3.01 -9.22 -20.97
CA ILE A 102 2.87 -8.48 -22.23
C ILE A 102 3.94 -7.38 -22.32
N LEU A 103 4.07 -6.55 -21.29
CA LEU A 103 5.09 -5.49 -21.23
C LEU A 103 6.51 -6.07 -21.36
N SER A 104 6.80 -7.16 -20.65
CA SER A 104 8.11 -7.81 -20.68
C SER A 104 8.48 -8.36 -22.06
N THR A 105 7.49 -8.81 -22.84
CA THR A 105 7.71 -9.29 -24.22
C THR A 105 8.28 -8.18 -25.10
N PHE A 106 7.73 -6.96 -25.01
CA PHE A 106 8.28 -5.80 -25.70
C PHE A 106 9.66 -5.41 -25.16
N LEU A 107 9.80 -5.32 -23.84
CA LEU A 107 11.04 -4.88 -23.18
C LEU A 107 12.23 -5.81 -23.49
N GLN A 108 11.98 -7.12 -23.56
CA GLN A 108 12.98 -8.13 -23.89
C GLN A 108 13.51 -7.97 -25.32
N ASN A 109 12.66 -7.59 -26.27
CA ASN A 109 13.02 -7.43 -27.68
C ASN A 109 13.89 -6.17 -27.92
N GLU A 110 13.62 -5.08 -27.19
CA GLU A 110 14.33 -3.80 -27.37
C GLU A 110 15.65 -3.68 -26.60
N LYS A 111 15.86 -4.51 -25.56
CA LYS A 111 17.05 -4.57 -24.70
C LYS A 111 17.41 -3.21 -24.07
N PHE A 112 16.58 -2.77 -23.14
CA PHE A 112 16.82 -1.54 -22.37
C PHE A 112 17.90 -1.73 -21.29
N ASP A 113 18.66 -0.67 -21.02
CA ASP A 113 19.65 -0.65 -19.93
C ASP A 113 18.98 -0.36 -18.59
N LEU A 114 17.96 0.50 -18.58
CA LEU A 114 17.20 0.83 -17.37
C LEU A 114 15.70 0.84 -17.69
N ILE A 115 14.92 0.21 -16.83
CA ILE A 115 13.46 0.25 -16.88
C ILE A 115 12.96 0.96 -15.63
N ILE A 116 12.10 1.95 -15.81
CA ILE A 116 11.52 2.74 -14.73
C ILE A 116 10.01 2.54 -14.73
N THR A 117 9.45 2.28 -13.55
CA THR A 117 8.01 2.30 -13.29
C THR A 117 7.75 3.16 -12.05
N GLY A 118 6.54 3.67 -11.87
CA GLY A 118 6.11 4.16 -10.56
C GLY A 118 5.97 3.03 -9.54
N ARG A 119 5.96 3.36 -8.25
CA ARG A 119 5.81 2.40 -7.15
C ARG A 119 4.49 1.64 -7.18
N ASN A 120 3.41 2.31 -7.58
CA ASN A 120 2.08 1.74 -7.77
C ASN A 120 1.22 2.64 -8.65
N SER A 121 0.04 2.15 -9.02
CA SER A 121 -0.98 2.99 -9.64
C SER A 121 -1.84 3.71 -8.61
N SER A 122 -2.23 4.96 -8.91
CA SER A 122 -3.03 5.80 -8.02
C SER A 122 -4.51 5.41 -7.90
N ASP A 123 -5.02 4.61 -8.83
CA ASP A 123 -6.43 4.21 -8.93
C ASP A 123 -6.79 2.95 -8.11
N SER A 124 -5.81 2.10 -7.80
CA SER A 124 -6.06 0.78 -7.19
C SER A 124 -4.89 0.26 -6.38
N GLU A 125 -3.90 1.10 -6.04
CA GLU A 125 -2.71 0.77 -5.26
C GLU A 125 -1.95 -0.46 -5.79
N THR A 126 -2.00 -0.67 -7.10
CA THR A 126 -1.40 -1.82 -7.79
C THR A 126 0.08 -1.55 -8.05
N GLY A 127 0.97 -2.20 -7.30
CA GLY A 127 2.44 -2.06 -7.38
C GLY A 127 3.19 -3.28 -7.92
N GLN A 128 2.49 -4.35 -8.27
CA GLN A 128 3.10 -5.64 -8.62
C GLN A 128 3.78 -5.64 -9.99
N VAL A 129 3.36 -4.74 -10.89
CA VAL A 129 3.75 -4.79 -12.30
C VAL A 129 5.26 -4.65 -12.47
N GLY A 130 5.89 -3.68 -11.79
CA GLY A 130 7.34 -3.47 -11.85
C GLY A 130 8.15 -4.71 -11.42
N PRO A 131 7.99 -5.22 -10.17
CA PRO A 131 8.68 -6.43 -9.73
C PRO A 131 8.40 -7.66 -10.60
N GLN A 132 7.17 -7.84 -11.10
CA GLN A 132 6.82 -8.95 -12.00
C GLN A 132 7.51 -8.82 -13.37
N ILE A 133 7.62 -7.61 -13.95
CA ILE A 133 8.41 -7.37 -15.17
C ILE A 133 9.86 -7.78 -14.94
N ALA A 134 10.44 -7.36 -13.81
CA ALA A 134 11.82 -7.68 -13.50
C ALA A 134 12.07 -9.19 -13.33
N GLU A 135 11.08 -9.94 -12.84
CA GLU A 135 11.12 -11.41 -12.80
C GLU A 135 11.07 -12.02 -14.21
N PHE A 136 10.15 -11.57 -15.06
CA PHE A 136 10.05 -12.08 -16.44
C PHE A 136 11.29 -11.79 -17.28
N LEU A 137 11.95 -10.66 -17.04
CA LEU A 137 13.19 -10.28 -17.70
C LEU A 137 14.44 -10.89 -17.04
N ASN A 138 14.30 -11.52 -15.87
CA ASN A 138 15.41 -12.04 -15.06
C ASN A 138 16.50 -10.99 -14.81
N ILE A 139 16.09 -9.80 -14.35
CA ILE A 139 16.96 -8.67 -14.00
C ILE A 139 16.75 -8.25 -12.53
N PRO A 140 17.74 -7.66 -11.86
CA PRO A 140 17.54 -7.12 -10.52
C PRO A 140 16.54 -5.95 -10.55
N HIS A 141 15.86 -5.76 -9.42
CA HIS A 141 15.00 -4.59 -9.24
C HIS A 141 15.21 -3.94 -7.88
N ILE A 142 15.05 -2.63 -7.78
CA ILE A 142 14.96 -1.92 -6.49
C ILE A 142 13.70 -1.06 -6.53
N SER A 143 12.86 -1.22 -5.50
CA SER A 143 11.59 -0.50 -5.40
C SER A 143 11.68 0.74 -4.51
N ASN A 144 10.64 1.58 -4.54
CA ASN A 144 10.45 2.72 -3.63
C ASN A 144 11.64 3.69 -3.62
N VAL A 145 12.23 3.91 -4.80
CA VAL A 145 13.39 4.78 -4.96
C VAL A 145 12.96 6.24 -4.99
N ASN A 146 13.51 7.03 -4.06
CA ASN A 146 13.26 8.47 -3.95
C ASN A 146 14.42 9.32 -4.48
N ASN A 147 15.53 8.70 -4.93
CA ASN A 147 16.61 9.36 -5.65
C ASN A 147 17.46 8.31 -6.37
N MET A 148 17.98 8.61 -7.56
CA MET A 148 18.93 7.75 -8.26
C MET A 148 19.94 8.50 -9.10
N THR A 149 21.18 8.02 -9.14
CA THR A 149 22.27 8.56 -9.95
C THR A 149 22.95 7.44 -10.74
N ILE A 150 23.44 7.80 -11.92
CA ILE A 150 24.19 6.92 -12.82
C ILE A 150 25.41 7.71 -13.26
N ASP A 151 26.57 7.06 -13.28
CA ASP A 151 27.79 7.69 -13.76
C ASP A 151 27.99 7.44 -15.27
N SER A 152 29.02 8.06 -15.83
CA SER A 152 29.35 7.93 -17.26
C SER A 152 29.83 6.54 -17.68
N SER A 153 30.04 5.61 -16.75
CA SER A 153 30.40 4.22 -17.07
C SER A 153 29.19 3.39 -17.49
N PHE A 154 27.97 3.79 -17.13
CA PHE A 154 26.72 3.06 -17.37
C PHE A 154 26.77 1.60 -16.90
N SER A 155 27.55 1.32 -15.85
CA SER A 155 27.69 -0.03 -15.31
C SER A 155 26.71 -0.31 -14.17
N GLU A 156 26.45 0.69 -13.34
CA GLU A 156 25.60 0.59 -12.15
C GLU A 156 24.75 1.84 -11.96
N VAL A 157 23.64 1.66 -11.23
CA VAL A 157 22.83 2.75 -10.69
C VAL A 157 22.97 2.76 -9.17
N LYS A 158 23.15 3.97 -8.62
CA LYS A 158 23.12 4.24 -7.18
C LYS A 158 21.77 4.80 -6.83
N VAL A 159 21.10 4.18 -5.86
CA VAL A 159 19.73 4.54 -5.49
C VAL A 159 19.58 4.76 -4.00
N SER A 160 18.68 5.66 -3.65
CA SER A 160 18.14 5.84 -2.31
C SER A 160 16.74 5.22 -2.28
N ARG A 161 16.56 4.16 -1.50
CA ARG A 161 15.28 3.47 -1.29
C ARG A 161 14.67 3.95 0.03
N THR A 162 13.44 4.46 -0.03
CA THR A 162 12.70 4.90 1.15
C THR A 162 12.43 3.74 2.11
N THR A 163 12.61 3.98 3.40
CA THR A 163 12.20 3.08 4.48
C THR A 163 11.18 3.79 5.39
N SER A 164 10.62 3.06 6.36
CA SER A 164 9.75 3.60 7.40
C SER A 164 10.42 4.73 8.21
N ASN A 165 11.73 4.61 8.44
CA ASN A 165 12.50 5.45 9.36
C ASN A 165 13.54 6.33 8.64
N GLY A 166 13.52 6.42 7.30
CA GLY A 166 14.48 7.19 6.52
C GLY A 166 14.69 6.60 5.13
N TYR A 167 15.95 6.29 4.79
CA TYR A 167 16.31 5.71 3.50
C TYR A 167 17.55 4.82 3.60
N SER A 168 17.65 3.87 2.67
CA SER A 168 18.81 3.00 2.51
C SER A 168 19.41 3.19 1.13
N MET A 169 20.74 3.26 1.06
CA MET A 169 21.49 3.42 -0.17
C MET A 169 21.91 2.06 -0.73
N PHE A 170 21.69 1.88 -2.02
CA PHE A 170 22.03 0.65 -2.74
C PHE A 170 22.72 0.95 -4.07
N GLU A 171 23.52 -0.02 -4.51
CA GLU A 171 24.03 -0.10 -5.87
C GLU A 171 23.44 -1.32 -6.58
N CYS A 172 23.12 -1.15 -7.86
CA CYS A 172 22.54 -2.19 -8.70
C CYS A 172 23.18 -2.17 -10.09
N PRO A 173 23.67 -3.30 -10.61
CA PRO A 173 24.21 -3.34 -11.97
C PRO A 173 23.11 -3.19 -13.02
N LEU A 174 23.46 -2.59 -14.15
CA LEU A 174 22.60 -2.53 -15.32
C LEU A 174 22.76 -3.80 -16.18
N PRO A 175 21.67 -4.34 -16.79
CA PRO A 175 20.33 -3.78 -16.78
C PRO A 175 19.54 -4.06 -15.50
N CYS A 176 18.72 -3.10 -15.06
CA CYS A 176 17.85 -3.27 -13.91
C CYS A 176 16.50 -2.56 -14.08
N LEU A 177 15.56 -2.89 -13.19
CA LEU A 177 14.29 -2.19 -13.05
C LEU A 177 14.25 -1.38 -11.75
N ILE A 178 13.85 -0.11 -11.84
CA ILE A 178 13.67 0.75 -10.67
C ILE A 178 12.20 1.14 -10.57
N THR A 179 11.59 0.93 -9.40
CA THR A 179 10.29 1.55 -9.09
C THR A 179 10.51 2.82 -8.29
N VAL A 180 9.92 3.93 -8.74
CA VAL A 180 10.14 5.24 -8.14
C VAL A 180 8.96 5.72 -7.30
N THR A 181 9.26 6.55 -6.31
CA THR A 181 8.29 7.16 -5.41
C THR A 181 8.46 8.69 -5.40
N GLU A 182 7.64 9.39 -4.63
CA GLU A 182 7.76 10.82 -4.36
C GLU A 182 9.21 11.20 -3.97
N GLY A 183 9.66 12.38 -4.40
CA GLY A 183 11.00 12.90 -4.09
C GLY A 183 12.07 12.58 -5.14
N VAL A 184 11.83 11.61 -6.04
CA VAL A 184 12.80 11.24 -7.08
C VAL A 184 13.09 12.35 -8.08
N ALA A 185 12.11 13.20 -8.37
CA ALA A 185 12.22 14.35 -9.26
C ALA A 185 11.12 15.36 -8.92
N GLN A 186 11.22 16.57 -9.47
CA GLN A 186 10.11 17.53 -9.39
C GLN A 186 8.99 17.16 -10.36
N GLU A 187 7.75 17.44 -9.97
CA GLU A 187 6.61 17.35 -10.89
C GLU A 187 6.76 18.39 -12.00
N SER A 188 6.43 18.02 -13.23
CA SER A 188 6.53 18.89 -14.39
C SER A 188 5.38 18.60 -15.37
N TRP A 189 5.02 19.61 -16.15
CA TRP A 189 3.96 19.50 -17.15
C TRP A 189 4.44 20.12 -18.47
N PRO A 190 4.12 19.49 -19.62
CA PRO A 190 4.49 20.04 -20.90
C PRO A 190 3.73 21.35 -21.15
N THR A 191 4.43 22.34 -21.70
CA THR A 191 3.84 23.57 -22.20
C THR A 191 2.94 23.30 -23.40
N LYS A 192 2.09 24.28 -23.77
CA LYS A 192 1.25 24.17 -24.97
C LYS A 192 2.06 23.93 -26.24
N GLU A 193 3.18 24.64 -26.40
CA GLU A 193 4.07 24.48 -27.56
C GLU A 193 4.70 23.07 -27.61
N GLN A 194 5.15 22.56 -26.46
CA GLN A 194 5.65 21.19 -26.34
C GLN A 194 4.59 20.16 -26.73
N MET A 195 3.34 20.35 -26.29
CA MET A 195 2.23 19.47 -26.66
C MET A 195 1.92 19.53 -28.16
N GLU A 196 1.91 20.72 -28.76
CA GLU A 196 1.70 20.88 -30.21
C GLU A 196 2.80 20.19 -31.04
N ASN A 197 4.03 20.17 -30.54
CA ASN A 197 5.12 19.46 -31.18
C ASN A 197 5.01 17.94 -30.96
N ALA A 198 4.63 17.50 -29.76
CA ALA A 198 4.39 16.09 -29.47
C ALA A 198 3.25 15.49 -30.31
N GLU A 199 2.20 16.27 -30.63
CA GLU A 199 1.13 15.86 -31.54
C GLU A 199 1.60 15.59 -32.97
N LYS A 200 2.71 16.25 -33.39
CA LYS A 200 3.34 16.00 -34.71
C LYS A 200 4.26 14.77 -34.67
N THR A 201 4.75 14.41 -33.49
CA THR A 201 5.57 13.22 -33.26
C THR A 201 4.65 12.00 -33.17
N GLY A 202 4.74 11.09 -34.14
CA GLY A 202 3.93 9.87 -34.15
C GLY A 202 4.20 8.97 -32.94
N ILE A 203 3.18 8.23 -32.51
CA ILE A 203 3.32 7.10 -31.57
C ILE A 203 3.36 5.80 -32.34
N THR A 204 4.16 4.84 -31.88
CA THR A 204 4.16 3.48 -32.44
C THR A 204 3.13 2.64 -31.70
N THR A 205 2.16 2.07 -32.41
CA THR A 205 1.17 1.16 -31.81
C THR A 205 1.47 -0.27 -32.20
N LEU A 206 1.55 -1.17 -31.22
CA LEU A 206 1.81 -2.60 -31.41
C LEU A 206 0.67 -3.43 -30.81
N GLY A 207 0.20 -4.42 -31.55
CA GLY A 207 -0.80 -5.39 -31.11
C GLY A 207 -0.18 -6.73 -30.68
N SER A 208 -1.03 -7.70 -30.38
CA SER A 208 -0.61 -9.06 -29.99
C SER A 208 0.21 -9.76 -31.07
N GLY A 209 -0.18 -9.60 -32.34
CA GLY A 209 0.52 -10.16 -33.50
C GLY A 209 1.94 -9.60 -33.69
N ASP A 210 2.14 -8.30 -33.45
CA ASP A 210 3.47 -7.66 -33.55
C ASP A 210 4.43 -8.15 -32.46
N LEU A 211 3.89 -8.54 -31.31
CA LEU A 211 4.63 -9.09 -30.18
C LEU A 211 4.80 -10.63 -30.23
N GLY A 212 4.18 -11.30 -31.19
CA GLY A 212 4.18 -12.77 -31.27
C GLY A 212 3.46 -13.43 -30.09
N LEU A 213 2.42 -12.79 -29.54
CA LEU A 213 1.66 -13.29 -28.39
C LEU A 213 0.42 -14.05 -28.84
N GLU A 214 0.29 -15.29 -28.34
CA GLU A 214 -0.87 -16.13 -28.60
C GLU A 214 -2.09 -15.69 -27.77
N PRO A 215 -3.31 -15.64 -28.34
CA PRO A 215 -4.52 -15.16 -27.65
C PRO A 215 -4.88 -15.90 -26.35
N GLU A 216 -4.54 -17.20 -26.26
CA GLU A 216 -4.76 -18.03 -25.07
C GLU A 216 -3.87 -17.66 -23.88
N ASN A 217 -2.82 -16.87 -24.12
CA ASN A 217 -1.77 -16.52 -23.17
C ASN A 217 -1.82 -15.07 -22.68
N ILE A 218 -2.86 -14.32 -23.08
CA ILE A 218 -3.07 -12.90 -22.81
C ILE A 218 -4.55 -12.62 -22.44
N GLY A 219 -4.81 -11.43 -21.89
CA GLY A 219 -6.16 -11.00 -21.55
C GLY A 219 -6.76 -11.68 -20.31
N ALA A 220 -8.06 -11.46 -20.11
CA ALA A 220 -8.82 -11.96 -18.96
C ALA A 220 -8.85 -13.49 -18.83
N SER A 221 -8.87 -14.22 -19.95
CA SER A 221 -8.89 -15.69 -19.93
C SER A 221 -7.60 -16.27 -19.35
N ALA A 222 -6.45 -15.70 -19.72
CA ALA A 222 -5.13 -16.08 -19.23
C ALA A 222 -4.82 -15.55 -17.83
N SER A 223 -5.56 -14.54 -17.36
CA SER A 223 -5.34 -13.92 -16.05
C SER A 223 -5.70 -14.88 -14.93
N PRO A 224 -4.79 -15.14 -13.97
CA PRO A 224 -5.10 -15.97 -12.81
C PRO A 224 -6.07 -15.31 -11.84
N THR A 225 -6.20 -13.99 -11.81
CA THR A 225 -7.17 -13.30 -10.94
C THR A 225 -8.25 -12.57 -11.73
N TRP A 226 -9.44 -12.44 -11.14
CA TRP A 226 -10.53 -11.62 -11.70
C TRP A 226 -11.38 -10.97 -10.60
N VAL A 227 -12.03 -9.87 -10.97
CA VAL A 227 -13.03 -9.19 -10.13
C VAL A 227 -14.36 -9.94 -10.28
N GLU A 228 -14.88 -10.48 -9.19
CA GLU A 228 -16.16 -11.21 -9.19
C GLU A 228 -17.35 -10.25 -9.28
N ASP A 229 -17.34 -9.20 -8.45
CA ASP A 229 -18.38 -8.17 -8.43
C ASP A 229 -17.82 -6.86 -7.80
N ILE A 230 -18.67 -5.85 -7.62
CA ILE A 230 -18.38 -4.61 -6.90
C ILE A 230 -19.34 -4.48 -5.72
N ARG A 231 -18.80 -4.42 -4.50
CA ARG A 231 -19.56 -4.23 -3.26
C ARG A 231 -19.40 -2.82 -2.73
N ILE A 232 -20.46 -2.29 -2.12
CA ILE A 232 -20.40 -1.04 -1.34
C ILE A 232 -20.25 -1.40 0.13
N VAL A 233 -19.24 -0.84 0.77
CA VAL A 233 -19.06 -0.90 2.23
C VAL A 233 -19.72 0.33 2.82
N GLU A 234 -20.91 0.17 3.39
CA GLU A 234 -21.55 1.27 4.11
C GLU A 234 -20.69 1.72 5.30
N ASN A 235 -20.57 3.03 5.47
CA ASN A 235 -19.83 3.58 6.59
C ASN A 235 -20.75 3.60 7.81
N ASN A 236 -20.55 2.66 8.73
CA ASN A 236 -21.43 2.47 9.91
C ASN A 236 -21.12 3.45 11.06
N ARG A 237 -20.56 4.63 10.76
CA ARG A 237 -20.26 5.65 11.76
C ARG A 237 -21.54 6.31 12.24
N LEU A 238 -21.60 6.64 13.53
CA LEU A 238 -22.80 7.20 14.15
C LEU A 238 -23.25 8.52 13.50
N GLY A 239 -22.31 9.34 13.03
CA GLY A 239 -22.60 10.59 12.32
C GLY A 239 -23.36 11.61 13.17
N LEU A 240 -23.24 11.54 14.49
CA LEU A 240 -23.89 12.49 15.40
C LEU A 240 -23.23 13.86 15.26
N VAL A 241 -23.99 14.89 14.92
CA VAL A 241 -23.48 16.26 14.81
C VAL A 241 -24.07 17.12 15.93
N ILE A 242 -23.20 17.70 16.76
CA ILE A 242 -23.54 18.58 17.88
C ILE A 242 -23.31 20.03 17.44
N GLU A 243 -24.35 20.84 17.54
CA GLU A 243 -24.38 22.26 17.13
C GLU A 243 -25.10 23.11 18.19
N ASN A 244 -24.50 24.23 18.60
CA ASN A 244 -25.17 25.38 19.23
C ASN A 244 -26.18 25.13 20.37
N GLU A 245 -25.99 24.12 21.23
CA GLU A 245 -27.01 23.89 22.26
C GLU A 245 -26.87 24.80 23.48
N ASN A 246 -25.69 25.23 23.94
CA ASN A 246 -25.56 26.21 25.05
C ASN A 246 -24.19 26.92 25.13
N SER A 247 -23.08 26.17 25.05
CA SER A 247 -21.69 26.66 25.13
C SER A 247 -20.71 25.60 24.61
N VAL A 248 -19.46 25.99 24.29
CA VAL A 248 -18.39 25.05 23.90
C VAL A 248 -18.19 23.94 24.95
N GLU A 249 -18.25 24.32 26.23
CA GLU A 249 -18.12 23.40 27.37
C GLU A 249 -19.21 22.30 27.32
N SER A 250 -20.48 22.70 27.19
CA SER A 250 -21.63 21.80 27.14
C SER A 250 -21.56 20.86 25.94
N ASN A 251 -21.15 21.37 24.78
CA ASN A 251 -21.01 20.56 23.57
C ASN A 251 -19.92 19.50 23.73
N CYS A 252 -18.78 19.86 24.35
CA CYS A 252 -17.69 18.92 24.63
C CYS A 252 -18.10 17.86 25.67
N GLU A 253 -18.91 18.21 26.68
CA GLU A 253 -19.44 17.24 27.65
C GLU A 253 -20.35 16.20 27.01
N GLN A 254 -21.26 16.66 26.16
CA GLN A 254 -22.15 15.77 25.42
C GLN A 254 -21.34 14.86 24.49
N ALA A 255 -20.36 15.41 23.75
CA ALA A 255 -19.48 14.62 22.91
C ALA A 255 -18.77 13.52 23.70
N VAL A 256 -18.20 13.86 24.87
CA VAL A 256 -17.51 12.92 25.76
C VAL A 256 -18.43 11.82 26.28
N LEU A 257 -19.68 12.12 26.58
CA LEU A 257 -20.66 11.10 26.98
C LEU A 257 -20.89 10.07 25.86
N HIS A 258 -21.07 10.53 24.62
CA HIS A 258 -21.22 9.64 23.47
C HIS A 258 -19.95 8.84 23.19
N ILE A 259 -18.79 9.47 23.28
CA ILE A 259 -17.48 8.81 23.14
C ILE A 259 -17.32 7.66 24.14
N LYS A 260 -17.66 7.88 25.42
CA LYS A 260 -17.62 6.83 26.45
C LYS A 260 -18.54 5.66 26.11
N ASN A 261 -19.77 5.94 25.69
CA ASN A 261 -20.72 4.89 25.33
C ASN A 261 -20.24 4.06 24.13
N ILE A 262 -19.67 4.70 23.12
CA ILE A 262 -19.12 4.02 21.94
C ILE A 262 -17.95 3.11 22.37
N LEU A 263 -17.01 3.63 23.15
CA LEU A 263 -15.85 2.86 23.62
C LEU A 263 -16.26 1.68 24.51
N SER A 264 -17.25 1.87 25.39
CA SER A 264 -17.80 0.78 26.20
C SER A 264 -18.45 -0.31 25.34
N ASN A 265 -19.26 0.06 24.35
CA ASN A 265 -19.90 -0.90 23.45
C ASN A 265 -18.85 -1.68 22.63
N ILE A 266 -17.79 -1.01 22.17
CA ILE A 266 -16.68 -1.66 21.47
C ILE A 266 -16.01 -2.68 22.39
N ASN A 267 -15.70 -2.30 23.63
CA ASN A 267 -15.11 -3.21 24.60
C ASN A 267 -16.03 -4.39 24.94
N GLU A 268 -17.35 -4.19 25.01
CA GLU A 268 -18.33 -5.27 25.23
C GLU A 268 -18.44 -6.20 24.03
N SER A 269 -18.41 -5.67 22.79
CA SER A 269 -18.37 -6.49 21.58
C SER A 269 -17.06 -7.26 21.45
N GLU A 270 -15.93 -6.61 21.74
CA GLU A 270 -14.62 -7.26 21.82
C GLU A 270 -14.70 -8.36 22.90
N GLN A 271 -15.18 -8.09 24.12
CA GLN A 271 -15.32 -9.10 25.18
C GLN A 271 -16.31 -10.23 24.86
N GLY A 272 -17.38 -9.96 24.10
CA GLY A 272 -18.35 -10.95 23.62
C GLY A 272 -17.79 -11.85 22.52
N GLU A 273 -16.92 -11.33 21.66
CA GLU A 273 -16.16 -12.08 20.65
C GLU A 273 -14.89 -12.74 21.21
N VAL A 274 -14.33 -12.24 22.33
CA VAL A 274 -13.13 -12.75 23.04
C VAL A 274 -13.36 -14.12 23.72
N SER A 275 -14.54 -14.73 23.54
CA SER A 275 -14.73 -16.17 23.80
C SER A 275 -14.36 -17.09 22.62
N ASN A 276 -13.77 -16.57 21.55
CA ASN A 276 -13.24 -17.41 20.47
C ASN A 276 -11.88 -18.02 20.85
N ASN A 277 -11.92 -19.07 21.66
CA ASN A 277 -10.87 -20.09 21.60
C ASN A 277 -10.92 -20.72 20.20
N PHE A 278 -10.25 -20.11 19.24
CA PHE A 278 -10.17 -20.65 17.88
C PHE A 278 -9.68 -22.09 17.92
N VAL A 279 -10.39 -22.99 17.23
CA VAL A 279 -9.99 -24.39 17.19
C VAL A 279 -8.73 -24.54 16.31
N ARG A 280 -7.62 -24.94 16.91
CA ARG A 280 -6.36 -25.22 16.22
C ARG A 280 -6.36 -26.63 15.63
N ASN A 281 -5.81 -26.79 14.42
CA ASN A 281 -5.64 -28.09 13.76
C ASN A 281 -4.20 -28.25 13.26
N PRO A 282 -3.18 -28.29 14.16
CA PRO A 282 -1.76 -28.21 13.79
C PRO A 282 -1.26 -29.34 12.88
N GLU A 283 -1.99 -30.45 12.79
CA GLU A 283 -1.66 -31.60 11.94
C GLU A 283 -2.35 -31.56 10.56
N SER A 284 -3.12 -30.52 10.26
CA SER A 284 -3.85 -30.40 8.99
C SER A 284 -2.91 -30.22 7.79
N GLU A 285 -3.17 -30.91 6.69
CA GLU A 285 -2.48 -30.68 5.41
C GLU A 285 -2.83 -29.33 4.77
N THR A 286 -4.02 -28.79 5.05
CA THR A 286 -4.40 -27.44 4.63
C THR A 286 -3.67 -26.41 5.50
N GLN A 287 -2.67 -25.73 4.93
CA GLN A 287 -1.86 -24.73 5.63
C GLN A 287 -2.10 -23.33 5.07
N ILE A 288 -2.26 -22.35 5.96
CA ILE A 288 -2.24 -20.92 5.60
C ILE A 288 -0.92 -20.35 6.10
N TRP A 289 -0.07 -19.93 5.17
CA TRP A 289 1.22 -19.33 5.48
C TRP A 289 1.07 -17.82 5.68
N VAL A 290 1.67 -17.29 6.75
CA VAL A 290 1.69 -15.86 7.07
C VAL A 290 3.13 -15.39 7.15
N VAL A 291 3.53 -14.53 6.21
CA VAL A 291 4.84 -13.87 6.27
C VAL A 291 4.86 -12.88 7.41
N SER A 292 5.75 -13.12 8.37
CA SER A 292 5.96 -12.27 9.53
C SER A 292 7.13 -11.34 9.26
N GLU A 293 6.89 -10.03 9.41
CA GLU A 293 7.93 -9.02 9.26
C GLU A 293 8.42 -8.52 10.62
N SER A 294 9.73 -8.27 10.68
CA SER A 294 10.39 -7.63 11.82
C SER A 294 11.15 -6.38 11.38
N GLU A 295 11.15 -5.37 12.23
CA GLU A 295 11.89 -4.12 12.06
C GLU A 295 12.61 -3.81 13.38
N GLU A 296 13.90 -3.48 13.31
CA GLU A 296 14.74 -3.18 14.50
C GLU A 296 14.67 -4.27 15.60
N GLY A 297 14.62 -5.54 15.20
CA GLY A 297 14.55 -6.69 16.11
C GLY A 297 13.18 -6.89 16.77
N LYS A 298 12.13 -6.19 16.33
CA LYS A 298 10.75 -6.35 16.83
C LYS A 298 9.82 -6.78 15.71
N LEU A 299 8.91 -7.72 16.01
CA LEU A 299 7.84 -8.09 15.09
C LEU A 299 6.90 -6.90 14.87
N LYS A 300 6.59 -6.61 13.60
CA LYS A 300 5.64 -5.56 13.23
C LYS A 300 4.21 -5.99 13.58
N PRO A 301 3.33 -5.06 14.01
CA PRO A 301 1.94 -5.36 14.38
C PRO A 301 1.15 -6.12 13.31
N VAL A 302 1.35 -5.76 12.04
CA VAL A 302 0.70 -6.42 10.89
C VAL A 302 0.91 -7.95 10.86
N SER A 303 2.05 -8.46 11.34
CA SER A 303 2.27 -9.92 11.41
C SER A 303 1.21 -10.61 12.28
N PHE A 304 0.80 -9.97 13.38
CA PHE A 304 -0.22 -10.50 14.27
C PHE A 304 -1.64 -10.32 13.72
N GLU A 305 -1.89 -9.21 13.03
CA GLU A 305 -3.18 -8.98 12.33
C GLU A 305 -3.43 -10.05 11.26
N LEU A 306 -2.40 -10.39 10.48
CA LEU A 306 -2.47 -11.45 9.47
C LEU A 306 -2.63 -12.84 10.10
N LEU A 307 -1.95 -13.14 11.20
CA LEU A 307 -2.17 -14.38 11.95
C LEU A 307 -3.60 -14.49 12.46
N GLY A 308 -4.16 -13.38 12.98
CA GLY A 308 -5.55 -13.31 13.41
C GLY A 308 -6.51 -13.67 12.29
N LYS A 309 -6.35 -13.04 11.13
CA LYS A 309 -7.19 -13.35 9.98
C LYS A 309 -6.97 -14.76 9.43
N ALA A 310 -5.72 -15.22 9.39
CA ALA A 310 -5.40 -16.58 8.98
C ALA A 310 -6.07 -17.62 9.90
N ARG A 311 -6.13 -17.35 11.20
CA ARG A 311 -6.78 -18.22 12.18
C ARG A 311 -8.30 -18.32 11.95
N GLU A 312 -8.96 -17.21 11.68
CA GLU A 312 -10.39 -17.17 11.32
C GLU A 312 -10.70 -18.04 10.08
N ILE A 313 -9.87 -17.92 9.04
CA ILE A 313 -10.02 -18.70 7.80
C ILE A 313 -9.66 -20.18 8.06
N ALA A 314 -8.57 -20.44 8.79
CA ALA A 314 -8.12 -21.79 9.10
C ALA A 314 -9.15 -22.57 9.92
N GLU A 315 -9.84 -21.94 10.87
CA GLU A 315 -10.89 -22.61 11.64
C GLU A 315 -12.03 -23.11 10.74
N LYS A 316 -12.49 -22.27 9.80
CA LYS A 316 -13.53 -22.63 8.81
C LYS A 316 -13.08 -23.77 7.89
N LEU A 317 -11.80 -23.79 7.51
CA LEU A 317 -11.19 -24.84 6.68
C LEU A 317 -10.74 -26.07 7.46
N LYS A 318 -10.78 -26.05 8.79
CA LYS A 318 -10.11 -27.01 9.68
C LYS A 318 -8.61 -27.16 9.37
N GLY A 319 -7.99 -26.05 8.98
CA GLY A 319 -6.59 -25.91 8.60
C GLY A 319 -5.64 -25.56 9.76
N GLN A 320 -4.35 -25.53 9.45
CA GLN A 320 -3.31 -24.97 10.31
C GLN A 320 -2.82 -23.60 9.81
N VAL A 321 -2.28 -22.79 10.71
CA VAL A 321 -1.60 -21.53 10.38
C VAL A 321 -0.11 -21.68 10.62
N THR A 322 0.69 -21.35 9.62
CA THR A 322 2.15 -21.38 9.68
C THR A 322 2.70 -19.97 9.57
N ALA A 323 3.46 -19.50 10.57
CA ALA A 323 4.20 -18.25 10.43
C ALA A 323 5.50 -18.51 9.65
N VAL A 324 5.78 -17.70 8.64
CA VAL A 324 7.04 -17.72 7.90
C VAL A 324 7.87 -16.54 8.34
N THR A 325 9.02 -16.80 8.96
CA THR A 325 9.98 -15.77 9.40
C THR A 325 11.23 -15.79 8.52
N PHE A 326 11.97 -14.69 8.53
CA PHE A 326 13.15 -14.51 7.70
C PHE A 326 14.35 -14.04 8.51
N GLY A 327 15.50 -14.67 8.27
CA GLY A 327 16.78 -14.29 8.88
C GLY A 327 17.09 -15.07 10.15
N GLU A 328 17.65 -14.40 11.16
CA GLU A 328 18.06 -15.05 12.40
C GLU A 328 16.86 -15.60 13.17
N SER A 329 17.03 -16.80 13.70
CA SER A 329 16.05 -17.47 14.56
C SER A 329 16.02 -16.81 15.93
N ILE A 330 14.93 -16.11 16.26
CA ILE A 330 14.76 -15.39 17.53
C ILE A 330 13.69 -16.11 18.38
N PRO A 331 14.07 -16.77 19.49
CA PRO A 331 13.15 -17.55 20.33
C PRO A 331 11.97 -16.75 20.89
N GLU A 332 12.19 -15.47 21.23
CA GLU A 332 11.13 -14.58 21.71
C GLU A 332 10.07 -14.33 20.63
N HIS A 333 10.50 -14.13 19.37
CA HIS A 333 9.59 -13.96 18.25
C HIS A 333 8.80 -15.24 18.00
N GLN A 334 9.46 -16.40 18.05
CA GLN A 334 8.83 -17.70 17.86
C GLN A 334 7.73 -17.97 18.91
N SER A 335 8.05 -17.74 20.18
CA SER A 335 7.08 -17.87 21.28
C SER A 335 5.90 -16.92 21.08
N LYS A 336 6.17 -15.66 20.73
CA LYS A 336 5.13 -14.65 20.52
C LYS A 336 4.23 -14.98 19.32
N LEU A 337 4.79 -15.42 18.19
CA LEU A 337 4.02 -15.82 17.01
C LEU A 337 3.12 -17.03 17.32
N GLY A 338 3.64 -18.02 18.05
CA GLY A 338 2.85 -19.17 18.50
C GLY A 338 1.62 -18.76 19.32
N ARG A 339 1.83 -17.92 20.34
CA ARG A 339 0.77 -17.41 21.23
C ARG A 339 -0.19 -16.42 20.57
N MET A 340 0.19 -15.88 19.42
CA MET A 340 -0.63 -14.99 18.59
C MET A 340 -1.27 -15.73 17.41
N GLY A 341 -1.30 -17.06 17.44
CA GLY A 341 -2.12 -17.85 16.53
C GLY A 341 -1.37 -18.62 15.47
N ALA A 342 -0.05 -18.77 15.52
CA ALA A 342 0.68 -19.71 14.66
C ALA A 342 0.70 -21.12 15.27
N ASP A 343 0.43 -22.16 14.49
CA ASP A 343 0.59 -23.58 14.88
C ASP A 343 2.01 -24.07 14.65
N SER A 344 2.61 -23.61 13.56
CA SER A 344 3.97 -23.93 13.14
C SER A 344 4.70 -22.67 12.67
N ILE A 345 6.03 -22.73 12.67
CA ILE A 345 6.93 -21.67 12.23
C ILE A 345 7.94 -22.26 11.26
N ILE A 346 8.05 -21.67 10.08
CA ILE A 346 9.12 -21.94 9.13
C ILE A 346 10.02 -20.70 9.12
N ASN A 347 11.25 -20.85 9.60
CA ASN A 347 12.26 -19.81 9.51
C ASN A 347 13.14 -20.03 8.28
N LEU A 348 13.15 -19.04 7.39
CA LEU A 348 13.93 -19.03 6.16
C LEU A 348 15.16 -18.13 6.33
N ASN A 349 16.34 -18.74 6.45
CA ASN A 349 17.58 -17.99 6.62
C ASN A 349 18.08 -17.39 5.30
N HIS A 350 17.58 -16.20 4.95
CA HIS A 350 17.90 -15.52 3.68
C HIS A 350 19.16 -14.64 3.75
N LEU A 351 19.83 -14.51 4.90
CA LEU A 351 20.83 -13.45 5.12
C LEU A 351 22.00 -13.47 4.11
N SER A 352 22.35 -14.66 3.61
CA SER A 352 23.37 -14.81 2.56
C SER A 352 22.90 -14.43 1.15
N LEU A 353 21.58 -14.26 0.95
CA LEU A 353 20.93 -14.02 -0.35
C LEU A 353 20.73 -12.53 -0.66
N GLY A 354 21.19 -11.64 0.22
CA GLY A 354 21.01 -10.20 0.10
C GLY A 354 19.68 -9.73 0.71
N PRO A 355 19.10 -8.61 0.23
CA PRO A 355 17.85 -8.09 0.76
C PRO A 355 16.69 -9.10 0.70
N LEU A 356 15.74 -9.01 1.64
CA LEU A 356 14.54 -9.87 1.71
C LEU A 356 13.75 -9.93 0.39
N TRP A 357 13.74 -8.84 -0.36
CA TRP A 357 13.02 -8.70 -1.63
C TRP A 357 13.90 -8.99 -2.86
N SER A 358 15.12 -9.52 -2.67
CA SER A 358 15.99 -9.91 -3.79
C SER A 358 15.36 -11.05 -4.60
N ASP A 359 15.78 -11.14 -5.86
CA ASP A 359 15.49 -12.26 -6.76
C ASP A 359 15.92 -13.61 -6.16
N ALA A 360 17.09 -13.64 -5.51
CA ALA A 360 17.59 -14.82 -4.81
C ALA A 360 16.68 -15.26 -3.65
N THR A 361 16.20 -14.33 -2.83
CA THR A 361 15.27 -14.63 -1.73
C THR A 361 13.90 -15.05 -2.25
N ALA A 362 13.40 -14.41 -3.31
CA ALA A 362 12.17 -14.82 -3.98
C ALA A 362 12.26 -16.22 -4.59
N ASP A 363 13.41 -16.58 -5.17
CA ASP A 363 13.68 -17.95 -5.66
C ASP A 363 13.70 -18.96 -4.52
N PHE A 364 14.40 -18.65 -3.43
CA PHE A 364 14.45 -19.51 -2.25
C PHE A 364 13.06 -19.76 -1.65
N PHE A 365 12.29 -18.69 -1.39
CA PHE A 365 10.96 -18.83 -0.80
C PHE A 365 9.96 -19.46 -1.78
N GLY A 366 10.03 -19.11 -3.07
CA GLY A 366 9.18 -19.69 -4.11
C GLY A 366 9.34 -21.21 -4.25
N ARG A 367 10.55 -21.74 -4.03
CA ARG A 367 10.78 -23.20 -3.97
C ARG A 367 10.04 -23.84 -2.80
N GLN A 368 10.06 -23.21 -1.62
CA GLN A 368 9.32 -23.71 -0.45
C GLN A 368 7.81 -23.71 -0.72
N ILE A 369 7.27 -22.64 -1.30
CA ILE A 369 5.85 -22.57 -1.68
C ILE A 369 5.49 -23.69 -2.67
N SER A 370 6.37 -23.99 -3.63
CA SER A 370 6.17 -25.05 -4.62
C SER A 370 6.24 -26.46 -4.02
N GLU A 371 7.07 -26.65 -3.00
CA GLU A 371 7.28 -27.91 -2.29
C GLU A 371 6.12 -28.22 -1.35
N TYR A 372 5.78 -27.29 -0.46
CA TYR A 372 4.76 -27.47 0.58
C TYR A 372 3.33 -27.24 0.07
N LYS A 373 3.16 -26.47 -1.01
CA LYS A 373 1.86 -26.16 -1.63
C LYS A 373 0.78 -25.74 -0.62
N PRO A 374 1.02 -24.68 0.17
CA PRO A 374 0.02 -24.19 1.12
C PRO A 374 -1.28 -23.81 0.40
N TYR A 375 -2.37 -23.73 1.15
CA TYR A 375 -3.65 -23.23 0.64
C TYR A 375 -3.55 -21.74 0.27
N ALA A 376 -2.92 -20.94 1.12
CA ALA A 376 -2.71 -19.51 0.88
C ALA A 376 -1.37 -19.04 1.48
N VAL A 377 -0.81 -17.98 0.92
CA VAL A 377 0.35 -17.26 1.45
C VAL A 377 -0.01 -15.78 1.58
N LEU A 378 -0.04 -15.32 2.83
CA LEU A 378 -0.43 -13.97 3.21
C LEU A 378 0.81 -13.14 3.50
N PHE A 379 0.94 -12.00 2.83
CA PHE A 379 2.05 -11.08 2.96
C PHE A 379 1.57 -9.75 3.55
N PRO A 380 2.33 -9.09 4.43
CA PRO A 380 2.11 -7.69 4.72
C PRO A 380 2.25 -6.85 3.45
N ALA A 381 1.35 -5.88 3.21
CA ALA A 381 1.43 -4.99 2.06
C ALA A 381 2.45 -3.84 2.24
N THR A 382 3.58 -4.14 2.89
CA THR A 382 4.73 -3.23 3.05
C THR A 382 5.56 -3.20 1.76
N SER A 383 6.57 -2.32 1.70
CA SER A 383 7.50 -2.30 0.56
C SER A 383 8.15 -3.67 0.33
N ASN A 384 8.62 -4.34 1.39
CA ASN A 384 9.28 -5.64 1.27
C ASN A 384 8.29 -6.75 0.90
N GLY A 385 7.15 -6.83 1.58
CA GLY A 385 6.13 -7.85 1.29
C GLY A 385 5.52 -7.71 -0.10
N ARG A 386 5.28 -6.49 -0.59
CA ARG A 386 4.82 -6.22 -1.96
C ARG A 386 5.83 -6.70 -3.00
N ASP A 387 7.11 -6.37 -2.83
CA ASP A 387 8.17 -6.77 -3.76
C ASP A 387 8.33 -8.29 -3.81
N LEU A 388 8.48 -8.91 -2.64
CA LEU A 388 8.71 -10.35 -2.50
C LEU A 388 7.54 -11.16 -3.06
N ALA A 389 6.30 -10.81 -2.69
CA ALA A 389 5.10 -11.49 -3.19
C ALA A 389 4.99 -11.38 -4.72
N SER A 390 5.28 -10.21 -5.28
CA SER A 390 5.17 -9.95 -6.72
C SER A 390 6.17 -10.76 -7.54
N ARG A 391 7.42 -10.85 -7.07
CA ARG A 391 8.46 -11.71 -7.67
C ARG A 391 8.05 -13.18 -7.66
N ILE A 392 7.62 -13.68 -6.50
CA ILE A 392 7.21 -15.08 -6.35
C ILE A 392 5.99 -15.40 -7.24
N ALA A 393 4.99 -14.51 -7.27
CA ALA A 393 3.81 -14.69 -8.09
C ALA A 393 4.15 -14.79 -9.59
N ALA A 394 5.05 -13.93 -10.09
CA ALA A 394 5.53 -14.03 -11.48
C ALA A 394 6.29 -15.34 -11.73
N LYS A 395 7.20 -15.70 -10.83
CA LYS A 395 8.02 -16.90 -10.94
C LYS A 395 7.18 -18.18 -11.01
N LEU A 396 6.20 -18.29 -10.12
CA LEU A 396 5.33 -19.46 -9.99
C LEU A 396 4.09 -19.39 -10.89
N LYS A 397 3.90 -18.27 -11.62
CA LYS A 397 2.72 -17.98 -12.45
C LYS A 397 1.41 -18.07 -11.65
N LEU A 398 1.42 -17.55 -10.43
CA LEU A 398 0.29 -17.52 -9.51
C LEU A 398 -0.41 -16.16 -9.56
N GLY A 399 -1.71 -16.17 -9.28
CA GLY A 399 -2.50 -14.97 -9.03
C GLY A 399 -2.11 -14.29 -7.73
N LEU A 400 -2.01 -12.97 -7.77
CA LEU A 400 -1.68 -12.14 -6.61
C LEU A 400 -2.63 -10.95 -6.51
N THR A 401 -3.47 -10.95 -5.48
CA THR A 401 -4.22 -9.75 -5.11
C THR A 401 -3.38 -8.87 -4.20
N GLY A 402 -3.06 -7.68 -4.70
CA GLY A 402 -2.27 -6.72 -3.95
C GLY A 402 -3.15 -5.73 -3.20
N ASP A 403 -2.75 -5.44 -1.96
CA ASP A 403 -3.33 -4.43 -1.07
C ASP A 403 -4.81 -4.70 -0.74
N ALA A 404 -5.11 -5.97 -0.45
CA ALA A 404 -6.40 -6.37 0.08
C ALA A 404 -6.57 -5.84 1.51
N ILE A 405 -7.81 -5.59 1.89
CA ILE A 405 -8.18 -5.08 3.22
C ILE A 405 -8.90 -6.11 4.09
N ASP A 406 -9.39 -7.20 3.47
CA ASP A 406 -10.02 -8.31 4.18
C ASP A 406 -9.99 -9.58 3.33
N LEU A 407 -10.29 -10.72 3.96
CA LEU A 407 -10.43 -12.03 3.35
C LEU A 407 -11.74 -12.70 3.76
N GLU A 408 -12.38 -13.41 2.85
CA GLU A 408 -13.57 -14.21 3.13
C GLU A 408 -13.42 -15.59 2.49
N LEU A 409 -14.26 -16.54 2.89
CA LEU A 409 -14.47 -17.79 2.17
C LEU A 409 -15.84 -17.74 1.51
N ASP A 410 -15.91 -18.14 0.25
CA ASP A 410 -17.18 -18.38 -0.40
C ASP A 410 -17.77 -19.75 0.00
N THR A 411 -18.90 -20.11 -0.62
CA THR A 411 -19.59 -21.38 -0.36
C THR A 411 -18.82 -22.61 -0.84
N GLU A 412 -17.82 -22.43 -1.71
CA GLU A 412 -16.94 -23.48 -2.24
C GLU A 412 -15.58 -23.54 -1.51
N ASN A 413 -15.43 -22.79 -0.42
CA ASN A 413 -14.18 -22.62 0.32
C ASN A 413 -13.05 -22.02 -0.53
N GLN A 414 -13.35 -21.19 -1.53
CA GLN A 414 -12.34 -20.38 -2.21
C GLN A 414 -12.05 -19.12 -1.40
N LEU A 415 -10.79 -18.65 -1.45
CA LEU A 415 -10.38 -17.44 -0.77
C LEU A 415 -10.80 -16.19 -1.58
N VAL A 416 -11.82 -15.51 -1.09
CA VAL A 416 -12.30 -14.23 -1.60
C VAL A 416 -11.44 -13.11 -1.02
N GLN A 417 -10.81 -12.32 -1.88
CA GLN A 417 -9.84 -11.30 -1.48
C GLN A 417 -10.47 -9.92 -1.66
N ILE A 418 -10.79 -9.24 -0.55
CA ILE A 418 -11.53 -7.98 -0.59
C ILE A 418 -10.55 -6.83 -0.81
N LYS A 419 -10.59 -6.22 -2.01
CA LYS A 419 -9.69 -5.14 -2.41
C LYS A 419 -10.43 -3.81 -2.55
N PRO A 420 -9.90 -2.68 -2.05
CA PRO A 420 -10.47 -1.37 -2.33
C PRO A 420 -10.45 -1.06 -3.84
N ALA A 421 -11.54 -0.51 -4.37
CA ALA A 421 -11.65 -0.20 -5.79
C ALA A 421 -12.13 1.24 -6.02
N LEU A 422 -11.45 1.97 -6.92
CA LEU A 422 -11.94 3.20 -7.57
C LEU A 422 -12.28 4.39 -6.64
N GLY A 423 -11.80 4.36 -5.39
CA GLY A 423 -12.09 5.37 -4.38
C GLY A 423 -13.54 5.32 -3.90
N GLY A 424 -13.83 6.01 -2.80
CA GLY A 424 -15.11 5.89 -2.10
C GLY A 424 -15.29 4.52 -1.43
N ASN A 425 -16.48 4.31 -0.87
CA ASN A 425 -16.87 3.14 -0.08
C ASN A 425 -17.00 1.84 -0.91
N ILE A 426 -16.17 1.63 -1.92
CA ILE A 426 -16.31 0.56 -2.91
C ILE A 426 -15.16 -0.43 -2.75
N VAL A 427 -15.51 -1.71 -2.68
CA VAL A 427 -14.56 -2.83 -2.64
C VAL A 427 -14.91 -3.84 -3.74
N ALA A 428 -13.88 -4.47 -4.27
CA ALA A 428 -13.96 -5.51 -5.27
C ALA A 428 -13.54 -6.84 -4.62
N PRO A 429 -14.44 -7.83 -4.50
CA PRO A 429 -14.06 -9.20 -4.22
C PRO A 429 -13.27 -9.75 -5.42
N ILE A 430 -12.04 -10.19 -5.16
CA ILE A 430 -11.15 -10.79 -6.15
C ILE A 430 -11.06 -12.30 -5.89
N LEU A 431 -11.20 -13.08 -6.96
CA LEU A 431 -10.99 -14.52 -6.96
C LEU A 431 -9.75 -14.89 -7.75
N SER A 432 -9.22 -16.09 -7.51
CA SER A 432 -8.02 -16.62 -8.16
C SER A 432 -8.25 -18.03 -8.69
N LYS A 433 -7.78 -18.29 -9.91
CA LYS A 433 -7.79 -19.60 -10.59
C LYS A 433 -6.64 -20.49 -10.14
N THR A 434 -5.67 -19.94 -9.39
CA THR A 434 -4.44 -20.62 -8.99
C THR A 434 -4.35 -20.72 -7.48
N ILE A 435 -3.77 -21.83 -7.01
CA ILE A 435 -3.46 -22.12 -5.60
C ILE A 435 -1.96 -22.42 -5.50
N PRO A 436 -1.22 -21.93 -4.48
CA PRO A 436 -1.67 -21.14 -3.34
C PRO A 436 -2.30 -19.79 -3.72
N TYR A 437 -3.31 -19.38 -2.97
CA TYR A 437 -3.81 -18.00 -3.02
C TYR A 437 -2.74 -17.07 -2.46
N MET A 438 -2.23 -16.14 -3.27
CA MET A 438 -1.26 -15.14 -2.79
C MET A 438 -1.94 -13.78 -2.61
N VAL A 439 -1.75 -13.18 -1.45
CA VAL A 439 -2.38 -11.90 -1.10
C VAL A 439 -1.42 -11.03 -0.33
N THR A 440 -1.29 -9.75 -0.69
CA THR A 440 -0.73 -8.75 0.22
C THR A 440 -1.87 -8.01 0.94
N LEU A 441 -1.78 -7.92 2.27
CA LEU A 441 -2.81 -7.37 3.14
C LEU A 441 -2.35 -6.05 3.77
N ARG A 442 -3.21 -5.04 3.69
CA ARG A 442 -2.93 -3.68 4.18
C ARG A 442 -2.78 -3.65 5.69
N GLU A 443 -1.72 -3.00 6.16
CA GLU A 443 -1.45 -2.77 7.59
C GLU A 443 -2.60 -2.00 8.26
N GLY A 444 -3.01 -2.41 9.47
CA GLY A 444 -4.01 -1.71 10.28
C GLY A 444 -5.47 -1.96 9.88
N MET A 445 -5.72 -2.92 8.97
CA MET A 445 -7.06 -3.23 8.49
C MET A 445 -7.70 -4.44 9.18
N LEU A 446 -6.87 -5.32 9.73
CA LEU A 446 -7.25 -6.59 10.33
C LEU A 446 -6.99 -6.55 11.84
N SER A 447 -7.55 -7.52 12.56
CA SER A 447 -7.43 -7.62 14.02
C SER A 447 -6.62 -8.86 14.41
N PRO A 448 -5.65 -8.74 15.33
CA PRO A 448 -4.98 -9.90 15.90
C PRO A 448 -5.92 -10.70 16.82
N ILE A 449 -5.60 -11.96 17.08
CA ILE A 449 -6.26 -12.70 18.16
C ILE A 449 -5.77 -12.20 19.54
N PRO A 450 -6.54 -12.42 20.63
CA PRO A 450 -6.02 -12.25 21.98
C PRO A 450 -4.79 -13.12 22.22
N LEU A 451 -3.81 -12.59 22.95
CA LEU A 451 -2.58 -13.31 23.28
C LEU A 451 -2.92 -14.51 24.19
N GLU A 452 -2.64 -15.71 23.70
CA GLU A 452 -2.81 -16.94 24.49
C GLU A 452 -1.80 -17.02 25.63
N GLU A 453 -2.15 -17.63 26.76
CA GLU A 453 -1.22 -17.79 27.89
C GLU A 453 -0.04 -18.69 27.53
N GLU A 454 -0.31 -19.86 26.94
CA GLU A 454 0.70 -20.85 26.58
C GLU A 454 0.41 -21.46 25.20
N PHE A 455 1.40 -21.42 24.31
CA PHE A 455 1.42 -22.22 23.08
C PHE A 455 2.87 -22.40 22.60
N ASN A 456 3.25 -23.62 22.23
CA ASN A 456 4.58 -23.94 21.71
C ASN A 456 4.45 -24.40 20.24
N PRO A 457 4.83 -23.56 19.26
CA PRO A 457 4.70 -23.92 17.86
C PRO A 457 5.78 -24.92 17.44
N GLN A 458 5.49 -25.73 16.42
CA GLN A 458 6.52 -26.53 15.75
C GLN A 458 7.44 -25.60 14.95
N ILE A 459 8.76 -25.68 15.15
CA ILE A 459 9.72 -24.79 14.48
C ILE A 459 10.56 -25.60 13.50
N GLN A 460 10.65 -25.09 12.27
CA GLN A 460 11.50 -25.62 11.22
C GLN A 460 12.44 -24.54 10.70
N GLU A 461 13.73 -24.84 10.72
CA GLU A 461 14.79 -23.98 10.17
C GLU A 461 15.16 -24.48 8.78
N ILE A 462 15.11 -23.60 7.77
CA ILE A 462 15.45 -23.93 6.38
C ILE A 462 16.56 -22.98 5.92
N GLU A 463 17.66 -23.60 5.49
CA GLU A 463 18.81 -22.93 4.90
C GLU A 463 18.72 -22.94 3.36
N PRO A 464 19.25 -21.91 2.68
CA PRO A 464 19.25 -21.87 1.23
C PRO A 464 20.19 -22.91 0.65
N VAL A 465 19.77 -23.54 -0.46
CA VAL A 465 20.56 -24.54 -1.17
C VAL A 465 21.16 -23.94 -2.44
N GLY A 466 22.50 -23.93 -2.52
CA GLY A 466 23.28 -23.46 -3.67
C GLY A 466 23.95 -22.09 -3.47
N ILE A 467 24.71 -21.64 -4.47
CA ILE A 467 25.29 -20.29 -4.50
C ILE A 467 24.26 -19.36 -5.15
N LEU A 468 23.49 -18.67 -4.33
CA LEU A 468 22.55 -17.63 -4.73
C LEU A 468 23.02 -16.33 -4.08
N ASN A 469 23.57 -15.41 -4.87
CA ASN A 469 23.99 -14.10 -4.37
C ASN A 469 23.19 -13.04 -5.11
N SER A 470 22.62 -12.08 -4.38
CA SER A 470 22.02 -10.91 -5.01
C SER A 470 23.10 -10.05 -5.67
N SER A 471 22.78 -9.52 -6.86
CA SER A 471 23.61 -8.52 -7.53
C SER A 471 23.46 -7.12 -6.93
N ILE A 472 22.53 -6.93 -5.99
CA ILE A 472 22.28 -5.65 -5.33
C ILE A 472 23.18 -5.52 -4.11
N ARG A 473 23.92 -4.42 -4.04
CA ARG A 473 24.85 -4.13 -2.95
C ARG A 473 24.26 -3.07 -2.03
N PHE A 474 24.08 -3.42 -0.76
CA PHE A 474 23.79 -2.44 0.30
C PHE A 474 25.04 -1.59 0.57
N ILE A 475 24.85 -0.28 0.66
CA ILE A 475 25.93 0.67 0.96
C ILE A 475 25.82 1.13 2.41
N GLU A 476 24.70 1.75 2.76
CA GLU A 476 24.49 2.40 4.05
C GLU A 476 23.01 2.66 4.30
N GLU A 477 22.63 2.80 5.58
CA GLU A 477 21.28 3.19 6.00
C GLU A 477 21.35 4.52 6.72
N PHE A 478 20.45 5.43 6.33
CA PHE A 478 20.25 6.70 6.99
C PHE A 478 18.88 6.69 7.65
N LYS A 479 18.89 6.82 8.97
CA LYS A 479 17.67 7.15 9.70
C LYS A 479 17.46 8.64 9.59
N ASP A 480 16.27 9.03 9.15
CA ASP A 480 15.84 10.41 9.34
C ASP A 480 15.86 10.65 10.85
N PRO A 481 16.64 11.61 11.38
CA PRO A 481 16.60 11.96 12.80
C PRO A 481 15.19 12.40 13.25
N GLY A 482 14.26 12.51 12.31
CA GLY A 482 12.96 13.10 12.46
C GLY A 482 13.15 14.61 12.47
N THR A 483 12.27 15.33 11.80
CA THR A 483 11.86 16.59 12.41
C THR A 483 11.30 16.18 13.78
N GLN A 484 12.08 16.35 14.85
CA GLN A 484 11.60 16.11 16.21
C GLN A 484 10.53 17.15 16.48
N ILE A 485 9.29 16.83 16.10
CA ILE A 485 8.10 17.61 16.45
C ILE A 485 7.75 17.34 17.94
N GLY A 486 8.54 16.51 18.63
CA GLY A 486 8.44 16.21 20.06
C GLY A 486 7.22 15.36 20.44
N VAL A 487 6.43 14.92 19.45
CA VAL A 487 5.20 14.14 19.64
C VAL A 487 5.48 12.64 19.68
N ASN A 488 4.53 11.88 20.24
CA ASN A 488 4.51 10.44 20.10
C ASN A 488 4.36 10.07 18.61
N GLU A 489 5.32 9.34 18.06
CA GLU A 489 5.32 8.92 16.65
C GLU A 489 4.79 7.48 16.48
N ASP A 490 4.37 6.84 17.58
CA ASP A 490 3.82 5.49 17.54
C ASP A 490 2.46 5.49 16.84
N LYS A 491 2.40 4.79 15.70
CA LYS A 491 1.18 4.57 14.91
C LYS A 491 0.12 3.79 15.69
N ASN A 492 0.50 3.13 16.80
CA ASN A 492 -0.39 2.44 17.71
C ASN A 492 -0.80 3.27 18.93
N SER A 493 -0.51 4.59 18.95
CA SER A 493 -0.97 5.45 20.03
C SER A 493 -2.49 5.33 20.21
N LEU A 494 -2.93 5.29 21.47
CA LEU A 494 -4.34 5.17 21.85
C LEU A 494 -5.18 6.32 21.28
N ILE A 495 -4.55 7.49 21.12
CA ILE A 495 -5.20 8.69 20.61
C ILE A 495 -4.35 9.36 19.53
N CYS A 496 -4.99 9.79 18.45
CA CYS A 496 -4.33 10.49 17.35
C CYS A 496 -5.08 11.77 16.98
N LEU A 497 -4.34 12.88 16.80
CA LEU A 497 -4.87 14.15 16.34
C LEU A 497 -4.58 14.35 14.85
N GLY A 498 -5.64 14.41 14.05
CA GLY A 498 -5.63 14.58 12.61
C GLY A 498 -5.70 16.04 12.18
N VAL A 499 -4.63 16.59 11.63
CA VAL A 499 -4.53 17.98 11.16
C VAL A 499 -4.96 18.08 9.70
N GLY A 500 -5.93 18.95 9.42
CA GLY A 500 -6.38 19.28 8.06
C GLY A 500 -6.10 20.74 7.66
N MET A 501 -6.34 21.05 6.39
CA MET A 501 -6.17 22.42 5.85
C MET A 501 -7.02 23.48 6.57
N GLY A 502 -8.12 23.09 7.23
CA GLY A 502 -8.95 23.99 8.03
C GLY A 502 -8.26 24.58 9.26
N VAL A 503 -7.06 24.10 9.62
CA VAL A 503 -6.21 24.68 10.68
C VAL A 503 -5.57 26.00 10.25
N GLY A 504 -5.41 26.23 8.94
CA GLY A 504 -5.10 27.53 8.35
C GLY A 504 -3.62 27.88 8.18
N SER A 505 -2.70 27.39 9.02
CA SER A 505 -1.26 27.67 8.88
C SER A 505 -0.38 26.67 9.63
N SER A 506 0.91 26.61 9.29
CA SER A 506 1.93 25.83 10.02
C SER A 506 2.15 26.33 11.45
N GLU A 507 2.00 27.64 11.71
CA GLU A 507 2.08 28.23 13.06
C GLU A 507 0.99 27.68 13.99
N ASN A 508 -0.22 27.48 13.45
CA ASN A 508 -1.33 26.89 14.19
C ASN A 508 -1.15 25.39 14.43
N VAL A 509 -0.40 24.68 13.57
CA VAL A 509 -0.04 23.27 13.80
C VAL A 509 0.77 23.13 15.08
N THR A 510 1.66 24.07 15.40
CA THR A 510 2.44 24.06 16.66
C THR A 510 1.55 24.06 17.90
N LYS A 511 0.41 24.77 17.89
CA LYS A 511 -0.55 24.74 19.00
C LYS A 511 -1.18 23.36 19.18
N ILE A 512 -1.48 22.68 18.07
CA ILE A 512 -2.03 21.30 18.09
C ILE A 512 -0.98 20.31 18.58
N VAL A 513 0.29 20.50 18.19
CA VAL A 513 1.43 19.71 18.67
C VAL A 513 1.54 19.77 20.20
N GLU A 514 1.43 20.96 20.80
CA GLU A 514 1.45 21.13 22.26
C GLU A 514 0.31 20.40 22.96
N LEU A 515 -0.90 20.46 22.38
CA LEU A 515 -2.06 19.72 22.90
C LEU A 515 -1.87 18.20 22.75
N ALA A 516 -1.29 17.74 21.64
CA ALA A 516 -0.96 16.34 21.43
C ALA A 516 0.00 15.80 22.50
N HIS A 517 1.03 16.57 22.87
CA HIS A 517 1.97 16.19 23.94
C HIS A 517 1.25 16.00 25.27
N SER A 518 0.28 16.86 25.60
CA SER A 518 -0.46 16.77 26.86
C SER A 518 -1.33 15.52 27.00
N LEU A 519 -1.61 14.84 25.89
CA LEU A 519 -2.41 13.62 25.79
C LEU A 519 -1.58 12.36 25.47
N ASP A 520 -0.26 12.51 25.28
CA ASP A 520 0.59 11.48 24.65
C ASP A 520 0.01 11.00 23.30
N ALA A 521 -0.60 11.92 22.56
CA ALA A 521 -1.26 11.64 21.30
C ALA A 521 -0.28 11.65 20.13
N ALA A 522 -0.49 10.74 19.19
CA ALA A 522 0.16 10.78 17.89
C ALA A 522 -0.44 11.87 16.99
N LEU A 523 0.30 12.25 15.95
CA LEU A 523 -0.21 13.13 14.90
C LEU A 523 -0.51 12.36 13.61
N ALA A 524 -1.52 12.85 12.90
CA ALA A 524 -1.84 12.43 11.54
C ALA A 524 -2.20 13.66 10.70
N THR A 525 -2.07 13.56 9.39
CA THR A 525 -2.43 14.66 8.51
C THR A 525 -2.87 14.20 7.12
N SER A 526 -3.52 15.10 6.39
CA SER A 526 -3.93 14.87 5.00
C SER A 526 -2.81 15.21 4.03
N ARG A 527 -2.84 14.62 2.82
CA ARG A 527 -1.86 14.88 1.75
C ARG A 527 -1.64 16.37 1.45
N ASN A 528 -2.70 17.18 1.47
CA ASN A 528 -2.59 18.62 1.19
C ASN A 528 -1.72 19.36 2.23
N VAL A 529 -1.78 18.95 3.50
CA VAL A 529 -1.00 19.57 4.58
C VAL A 529 0.50 19.23 4.43
N VAL A 530 0.81 18.02 3.96
CA VAL A 530 2.18 17.62 3.61
C VAL A 530 2.69 18.40 2.41
N HIS A 531 1.88 18.56 1.36
CA HIS A 531 2.25 19.32 0.18
C HIS A 531 2.56 20.79 0.50
N GLU A 532 1.83 21.39 1.44
CA GLU A 532 2.08 22.76 1.93
C GLU A 532 3.26 22.84 2.92
N GLY A 533 3.87 21.69 3.27
CA GLY A 533 5.04 21.62 4.14
C GLY A 533 4.76 21.89 5.62
N TRP A 534 3.50 21.81 6.08
CA TRP A 534 3.19 22.07 7.50
C TRP A 534 3.58 20.88 8.40
N LEU A 535 3.45 19.66 7.88
CA LEU A 535 3.84 18.42 8.55
C LEU A 535 4.58 17.49 7.58
N PRO A 536 5.58 16.73 8.04
CA PRO A 536 6.29 15.75 7.21
C PRO A 536 5.39 14.63 6.67
N TYR A 537 5.82 14.03 5.56
CA TYR A 537 5.11 12.91 4.89
C TYR A 537 4.83 11.73 5.81
N LYS A 538 5.68 11.46 6.81
CA LYS A 538 5.51 10.34 7.74
C LYS A 538 4.19 10.39 8.54
N PHE A 539 3.60 11.57 8.70
CA PHE A 539 2.30 11.76 9.36
C PHE A 539 1.12 11.66 8.38
N GLN A 540 1.35 11.49 7.08
CA GLN A 540 0.29 11.39 6.10
C GLN A 540 -0.54 10.14 6.32
N VAL A 541 -1.85 10.32 6.49
CA VAL A 541 -2.81 9.22 6.63
C VAL A 541 -3.76 9.20 5.43
N GLY A 542 -4.08 7.99 4.98
CA GLY A 542 -4.98 7.77 3.84
C GLY A 542 -4.45 6.75 2.84
N ILE A 543 -5.11 6.67 1.67
CA ILE A 543 -4.76 5.75 0.58
C ILE A 543 -3.29 5.89 0.17
N SER A 544 -2.82 7.12 0.00
CA SER A 544 -1.43 7.42 -0.39
C SER A 544 -0.48 7.58 0.80
N GLY A 545 -0.96 7.36 2.02
CA GLY A 545 -0.19 7.49 3.26
C GLY A 545 -0.24 6.20 4.06
N THR A 546 -0.19 6.32 5.38
CA THR A 546 -0.35 5.18 6.30
C THR A 546 -1.83 4.99 6.68
N THR A 547 -2.22 3.76 7.01
CA THR A 547 -3.48 3.48 7.73
C THR A 547 -3.19 3.33 9.22
N ILE A 548 -4.02 3.97 10.06
CA ILE A 548 -3.93 3.95 11.51
C ILE A 548 -5.27 3.52 12.11
N ALA A 549 -5.22 2.92 13.30
CA ALA A 549 -6.41 2.47 14.03
C ALA A 549 -6.33 2.82 15.52
N PRO A 550 -6.19 4.11 15.88
CA PRO A 550 -6.19 4.52 17.29
C PRO A 550 -7.56 4.22 17.92
N LYS A 551 -7.60 4.03 19.24
CA LYS A 551 -8.88 3.92 19.96
C LYS A 551 -9.68 5.22 19.85
N ILE A 552 -9.02 6.39 19.79
CA ILE A 552 -9.63 7.71 19.57
C ILE A 552 -8.91 8.47 18.44
N TYR A 553 -9.63 8.90 17.42
CA TYR A 553 -9.11 9.80 16.38
C TYR A 553 -9.84 11.14 16.40
N VAL A 554 -9.12 12.26 16.46
CA VAL A 554 -9.70 13.61 16.44
C VAL A 554 -9.35 14.32 15.12
N ALA A 555 -10.32 14.45 14.23
CA ALA A 555 -10.19 15.10 12.93
C ALA A 555 -10.39 16.62 13.03
N ILE A 556 -9.31 17.38 13.05
CA ILE A 556 -9.27 18.83 13.27
C ILE A 556 -9.17 19.55 11.91
N GLY A 557 -10.23 20.28 11.52
CA GLY A 557 -10.21 21.06 10.27
C GLY A 557 -10.10 20.19 9.00
N LEU A 558 -10.36 18.89 9.10
CA LEU A 558 -10.34 17.96 7.97
C LEU A 558 -11.67 18.03 7.20
N ARG A 559 -11.60 18.02 5.86
CA ARG A 559 -12.79 17.98 4.99
C ARG A 559 -13.47 16.60 5.01
N GLY A 560 -12.73 15.54 5.32
CA GLY A 560 -13.20 14.16 5.26
C GLY A 560 -13.24 13.59 3.84
N ALA A 561 -12.25 13.95 3.01
CA ALA A 561 -12.09 13.31 1.71
C ALA A 561 -11.87 11.80 1.91
N PHE A 562 -12.50 10.98 1.07
CA PHE A 562 -12.41 9.52 1.16
C PHE A 562 -10.97 9.02 1.25
N ASN A 563 -10.09 9.60 0.42
CA ASN A 563 -8.67 9.25 0.39
C ASN A 563 -8.01 9.37 1.76
N HIS A 564 -8.46 10.29 2.62
CA HIS A 564 -8.01 10.39 4.01
C HIS A 564 -8.77 9.42 4.92
N THR A 565 -10.11 9.39 4.84
CA THR A 565 -10.95 8.68 5.82
C THR A 565 -10.76 7.17 5.82
N VAL A 566 -10.36 6.57 4.69
CA VAL A 566 -9.95 5.15 4.64
C VAL A 566 -8.84 4.85 5.63
N GLY A 567 -7.86 5.74 5.73
CA GLY A 567 -6.70 5.55 6.59
C GLY A 567 -7.03 5.63 8.08
N ILE A 568 -8.25 6.04 8.46
CA ILE A 568 -8.69 6.14 9.86
C ILE A 568 -9.96 5.31 10.13
N GLN A 569 -10.47 4.58 9.13
CA GLN A 569 -11.79 3.95 9.19
C GLN A 569 -11.90 2.84 10.23
N LYS A 570 -10.77 2.33 10.74
CA LYS A 570 -10.69 1.31 11.79
C LYS A 570 -10.44 1.91 13.18
N SER A 571 -10.39 3.23 13.30
CA SER A 571 -10.31 3.89 14.62
C SER A 571 -11.51 3.52 15.46
N GLY A 572 -11.33 3.34 16.77
CA GLY A 572 -12.42 3.00 17.69
C GLY A 572 -13.54 4.04 17.61
N VAL A 573 -13.22 5.28 17.98
CA VAL A 573 -14.11 6.43 17.80
C VAL A 573 -13.43 7.52 16.98
N ILE A 574 -14.17 8.12 16.05
CA ILE A 574 -13.72 9.26 15.24
C ILE A 574 -14.51 10.50 15.66
N ILE A 575 -13.80 11.57 16.01
CA ILE A 575 -14.35 12.86 16.43
C ILE A 575 -14.04 13.90 15.36
N GLY A 576 -15.03 14.55 14.78
CA GLY A 576 -14.83 15.59 13.75
C GLY A 576 -15.00 17.00 14.32
N ILE A 577 -14.03 17.89 14.12
CA ILE A 577 -14.12 19.32 14.46
C ILE A 577 -14.01 20.13 13.16
N ASN A 578 -15.08 20.83 12.79
CA ASN A 578 -15.06 21.70 11.61
C ASN A 578 -16.11 22.81 11.70
N THR A 579 -15.82 23.97 11.12
CA THR A 579 -16.76 25.10 11.08
C THR A 579 -17.91 24.87 10.09
N ASN A 580 -17.70 24.05 9.04
CA ASN A 580 -18.72 23.79 8.02
C ASN A 580 -19.37 22.42 8.18
N LYS A 581 -20.59 22.38 8.73
CA LYS A 581 -21.38 21.14 8.91
C LYS A 581 -21.67 20.34 7.65
N ARG A 582 -21.49 20.93 6.46
CA ARG A 582 -21.69 20.25 5.18
C ARG A 582 -20.45 19.44 4.75
N HIS A 583 -19.34 19.53 5.49
CA HIS A 583 -18.15 18.76 5.17
C HIS A 583 -18.39 17.25 5.32
N PRO A 584 -17.91 16.43 4.36
CA PRO A 584 -18.02 14.98 4.41
C PRO A 584 -17.51 14.32 5.70
N ILE A 585 -16.58 14.96 6.43
CA ILE A 585 -16.04 14.43 7.69
C ILE A 585 -17.13 14.09 8.70
N PHE A 586 -18.24 14.84 8.74
CA PHE A 586 -19.34 14.59 9.67
C PHE A 586 -20.13 13.31 9.37
N LYS A 587 -20.05 12.80 8.14
CA LYS A 587 -20.56 11.47 7.77
C LYS A 587 -19.53 10.36 7.99
N ALA A 588 -18.27 10.73 8.20
CA ALA A 588 -17.16 9.82 8.38
C ALA A 588 -16.67 9.75 9.84
N CYS A 589 -17.30 10.50 10.75
CA CYS A 589 -17.02 10.48 12.18
C CYS A 589 -18.21 9.94 12.97
N ASP A 590 -17.96 9.48 14.18
CA ASP A 590 -19.01 9.07 15.11
C ASP A 590 -19.65 10.28 15.80
N VAL A 591 -18.81 11.24 16.22
CA VAL A 591 -19.23 12.45 16.92
C VAL A 591 -18.61 13.68 16.25
N GLY A 592 -19.44 14.63 15.85
CA GLY A 592 -19.06 15.87 15.19
C GLY A 592 -19.34 17.09 16.05
N LEU A 593 -18.37 17.99 16.16
CA LEU A 593 -18.49 19.30 16.81
C LEU A 593 -18.37 20.38 15.75
N VAL A 594 -19.44 21.17 15.57
CA VAL A 594 -19.46 22.29 14.62
C VAL A 594 -19.01 23.56 15.33
N GLY A 595 -17.86 24.10 14.92
CA GLY A 595 -17.32 25.35 15.47
C GLY A 595 -15.83 25.53 15.20
N ASP A 596 -15.25 26.56 15.82
CA ASP A 596 -13.82 26.84 15.72
C ASP A 596 -13.01 25.82 16.53
N TRP A 597 -11.97 25.27 15.91
CA TRP A 597 -11.09 24.32 16.58
C TRP A 597 -10.26 24.99 17.68
N GLU A 598 -9.94 26.29 17.57
CA GLU A 598 -9.18 27.01 18.59
C GLU A 598 -9.95 27.10 19.92
N GLU A 599 -11.27 27.14 19.86
CA GLU A 599 -12.14 27.17 21.04
C GLU A 599 -12.44 25.75 21.54
N ILE A 600 -12.73 24.82 20.63
CA ILE A 600 -13.21 23.47 20.95
C ILE A 600 -12.08 22.54 21.40
N LEU A 601 -10.95 22.52 20.68
CA LEU A 601 -9.92 21.51 20.87
C LEU A 601 -9.28 21.55 22.28
N PRO A 602 -8.97 22.72 22.88
CA PRO A 602 -8.42 22.76 24.23
C PRO A 602 -9.39 22.19 25.27
N VAL A 603 -10.67 22.56 25.18
CA VAL A 603 -11.71 22.09 26.11
C VAL A 603 -11.94 20.59 25.98
N LEU A 604 -12.04 20.10 24.74
CA LEU A 604 -12.19 18.67 24.46
C LEU A 604 -10.97 17.89 24.97
N THR A 605 -9.76 18.39 24.76
CA THR A 605 -8.50 17.77 25.21
C THR A 605 -8.50 17.54 26.72
N GLU A 606 -8.84 18.56 27.53
CA GLU A 606 -8.94 18.39 29.00
C GLU A 606 -9.95 17.31 29.40
N LYS A 607 -11.10 17.24 28.72
CA LYS A 607 -12.13 16.24 29.04
C LYS A 607 -11.79 14.83 28.53
N LEU A 608 -10.93 14.70 27.52
CA LEU A 608 -10.44 13.40 27.02
C LEU A 608 -9.35 12.79 27.89
N LYS A 609 -8.54 13.58 28.60
CA LYS A 609 -7.44 13.09 29.46
C LYS A 609 -7.83 11.91 30.37
N PRO A 610 -8.94 11.96 31.14
CA PRO A 610 -9.30 10.84 32.01
C PRO A 610 -9.68 9.56 31.24
N ILE A 611 -10.22 9.69 30.03
CA ILE A 611 -10.59 8.56 29.18
C ILE A 611 -9.34 7.89 28.63
N VAL A 612 -8.40 8.69 28.11
CA VAL A 612 -7.12 8.19 27.59
C VAL A 612 -6.33 7.49 28.71
N GLN A 613 -6.30 8.06 29.91
CA GLN A 613 -5.69 7.43 31.09
C GLN A 613 -6.37 6.10 31.46
N ALA A 614 -7.70 6.01 31.35
CA ALA A 614 -8.42 4.77 31.62
C ALA A 614 -8.21 3.70 30.54
N LEU A 615 -7.91 4.09 29.29
CA LEU A 615 -7.59 3.16 28.20
C LEU A 615 -6.13 2.67 28.26
N ALA A 616 -5.24 3.42 28.91
CA ALA A 616 -3.83 3.08 29.06
C ALA A 616 -3.56 2.12 30.23
N ASN A 617 -4.48 2.01 31.18
CA ASN A 617 -4.44 1.08 32.33
C ASN A 617 -5.31 -0.13 32.05
#